data_AF-A0A453QB86-F1
#
_entry.id   AF-A0A453QB86-F1
#
_cell.length_a   1.000
_cell.length_b   1.000
_cell.length_c   1.000
_cell.angle_alpha   90.00
_cell.angle_beta   90.00
_cell.angle_gamma   90.00
#
_symmetry.space_group_name_H-M   'P 1'
#
loop_
_entity.id
_entity.type
_entity.pdbx_description
1 polymer ?
#
loop_
_entity_poly.entity_id
_entity_poly.type
_entity_poly.pdbx_seq_one_letter_code
_entity_poly.pdbx_strand_id
1 'polypeptide(L)'
;QSLPAAAELAAARPQNPSRRRRSPPFMPGCLAGLAPPPPAALHLLLRGRGRRMAFSAAAPSRAFQLRLNPLTGDSEWLVVDEAEGEDVGAAPPQTQRQLLAATSYLDMLNDAARNRAYRRAIDAAVSDPSARVLDIGAGTGLLSMMSARALEAVGGEGRGSVSACESYLPMGKLTRRVLRANGMENKVKLFHKRSDELEVGVELDSPADVLVSEILDSELLGEGLIPTLQQAHDSLLVKNPKTVPYRATTYGQLVESPFLWKMHDLHSNEANAADGVWLTPDGMENIVSVKLQQHAMQCDPLEDEIRLLSEPFKVFEFDFSERPESQRENKITIKTTGDGCVHAIISWWVLQLDSAGSIFYSTAPKWVRQSSIKDLPRCADDTKDWCDHWKHCVWFTQGRGAPVMKDQTLSLRASHNLTSISYQLLNPNDEACNGNLKADHLTLLPERIALYGDIYWRSALITAIKNALSDRSPQTCIVADDSIFLALLVSSLSPSSKVIAMFPGLRDKGATYLQAVAKANNFSMDQIQVIGKRAASLSTDDLEHKKVCC
;
A
#
# COMPACT_ATOMS: atom_id res chain seq x y z
N GLN A 1 -16.46 -2.81 -60.48
CA GLN A 1 -15.64 -2.70 -61.71
C GLN A 1 -14.62 -1.59 -61.44
N SER A 2 -13.30 -1.76 -61.59
CA SER A 2 -12.52 -2.93 -62.04
C SER A 2 -11.04 -2.86 -61.59
N LEU A 3 -10.50 -3.96 -61.08
CA LEU A 3 -9.08 -4.34 -61.15
C LEU A 3 -8.85 -5.10 -62.48
N PRO A 4 -7.65 -5.16 -63.10
CA PRO A 4 -6.44 -5.86 -62.59
C PRO A 4 -5.14 -5.02 -62.78
N ALA A 5 -3.88 -5.47 -62.65
CA ALA A 5 -3.20 -6.79 -62.50
C ALA A 5 -1.95 -6.62 -61.57
N ALA A 6 -1.24 -7.58 -60.95
CA ALA A 6 -0.80 -8.96 -61.30
C ALA A 6 0.21 -9.02 -62.48
N ALA A 7 1.34 -9.75 -62.47
CA ALA A 7 2.08 -10.54 -61.45
C ALA A 7 3.61 -10.41 -61.77
N GLU A 8 4.63 -11.11 -61.25
CA GLU A 8 4.87 -12.34 -60.44
C GLU A 8 5.96 -12.06 -59.36
N LEU A 9 6.28 -12.86 -58.32
CA LEU A 9 6.32 -14.32 -58.03
C LEU A 9 7.68 -15.03 -58.37
N ALA A 10 8.55 -15.18 -57.36
CA ALA A 10 9.66 -16.14 -57.34
C ALA A 10 9.97 -16.51 -55.88
N ALA A 11 10.29 -17.78 -55.60
CA ALA A 11 10.44 -18.28 -54.22
C ALA A 11 11.67 -19.19 -54.02
N ALA A 12 12.32 -19.08 -52.86
CA ALA A 12 13.28 -20.05 -52.35
C ALA A 12 13.17 -20.16 -50.82
N ARG A 13 13.27 -21.37 -50.27
CA ARG A 13 13.16 -21.68 -48.83
C ARG A 13 14.52 -22.15 -48.27
N PRO A 14 14.70 -22.23 -46.92
CA PRO A 14 16.01 -22.10 -46.29
C PRO A 14 16.86 -23.38 -46.31
N GLN A 15 18.15 -23.23 -46.00
CA GLN A 15 19.01 -24.34 -45.58
C GLN A 15 19.54 -24.13 -44.16
N ASN A 16 19.51 -25.22 -43.40
CA ASN A 16 20.09 -25.37 -42.06
C ASN A 16 20.97 -26.64 -42.09
N PRO A 17 22.27 -26.56 -41.79
CA PRO A 17 23.10 -27.73 -41.61
C PRO A 17 23.51 -27.91 -40.14
N SER A 18 22.91 -28.88 -39.46
CA SER A 18 23.46 -29.40 -38.20
C SER A 18 24.68 -30.29 -38.45
N ARG A 19 25.68 -30.27 -37.56
CA ARG A 19 26.55 -31.43 -37.35
C ARG A 19 27.16 -31.50 -35.95
N ARG A 20 27.19 -32.74 -35.42
CA ARG A 20 27.74 -33.12 -34.11
C ARG A 20 29.26 -33.29 -34.14
N ARG A 21 29.84 -33.54 -32.95
CA ARG A 21 31.21 -34.01 -32.59
C ARG A 21 32.12 -32.86 -32.09
N ARG A 22 32.98 -33.06 -31.08
CA ARG A 22 33.25 -34.24 -30.22
C ARG A 22 33.93 -33.77 -28.92
N SER A 23 33.68 -34.45 -27.80
CA SER A 23 34.52 -34.34 -26.59
C SER A 23 35.71 -35.32 -26.63
N PRO A 24 36.89 -34.91 -26.14
CA PRO A 24 38.00 -35.77 -25.70
C PRO A 24 38.22 -35.60 -24.16
N PRO A 25 39.17 -36.27 -23.47
CA PRO A 25 38.74 -37.16 -22.37
C PRO A 25 39.37 -36.90 -20.98
N PHE A 26 38.86 -37.62 -19.99
CA PHE A 26 39.52 -37.89 -18.70
C PHE A 26 40.84 -38.67 -18.88
N MET A 27 41.83 -38.42 -18.02
CA MET A 27 42.59 -39.43 -17.23
C MET A 27 43.53 -38.71 -16.22
N PRO A 28 44.17 -39.38 -15.23
CA PRO A 28 44.16 -38.85 -13.86
C PRO A 28 45.54 -38.54 -13.26
N GLY A 29 45.53 -37.88 -12.09
CA GLY A 29 46.67 -37.78 -11.18
C GLY A 29 46.20 -37.91 -9.73
N CYS A 30 46.49 -39.04 -9.09
CA CYS A 30 46.23 -39.23 -7.66
C CYS A 30 47.38 -38.63 -6.83
N LEU A 31 47.08 -38.05 -5.66
CA LEU A 31 47.66 -38.49 -4.39
C LEU A 31 46.99 -37.79 -3.19
N ALA A 32 46.91 -38.59 -2.13
CA ALA A 32 46.62 -38.30 -0.73
C ALA A 32 47.18 -36.95 -0.21
N GLY A 33 46.56 -36.23 0.73
CA GLY A 33 45.38 -36.54 1.56
C GLY A 33 45.75 -36.98 2.99
N LEU A 34 45.22 -36.32 4.03
CA LEU A 34 45.25 -36.76 5.43
C LEU A 34 44.36 -35.87 6.33
N ALA A 35 43.51 -36.49 7.15
CA ALA A 35 42.79 -35.94 8.30
C ALA A 35 42.16 -37.12 9.09
N PRO A 36 41.72 -36.99 10.36
CA PRO A 36 41.95 -35.94 11.37
C PRO A 36 42.92 -36.49 12.47
N PRO A 37 42.90 -36.11 13.79
CA PRO A 37 41.75 -36.28 14.73
C PRO A 37 41.54 -35.16 15.81
N PRO A 38 40.39 -35.17 16.53
CA PRO A 38 40.17 -34.47 17.81
C PRO A 38 40.57 -35.38 19.02
N PRO A 39 40.69 -34.91 20.29
CA PRO A 39 39.55 -34.51 21.16
C PRO A 39 39.86 -33.32 22.12
N ALA A 40 39.14 -33.20 23.26
CA ALA A 40 38.95 -31.96 24.04
C ALA A 40 39.46 -31.99 25.51
N ALA A 41 39.46 -30.79 26.14
CA ALA A 41 39.73 -30.48 27.56
C ALA A 41 41.21 -30.66 28.03
N LEU A 42 41.76 -29.93 29.01
CA LEU A 42 41.16 -29.43 30.26
C LEU A 42 41.88 -28.18 30.85
N HIS A 43 41.11 -27.36 31.59
CA HIS A 43 41.45 -26.31 32.59
C HIS A 43 42.85 -25.65 32.79
N LEU A 44 42.75 -24.31 32.99
CA LEU A 44 43.27 -23.49 34.11
C LEU A 44 44.37 -22.44 33.85
N LEU A 45 44.24 -21.32 34.58
CA LEU A 45 45.22 -20.26 34.90
C LEU A 45 45.75 -19.37 33.76
N LEU A 46 45.15 -18.18 33.65
CA LEU A 46 45.82 -16.96 34.13
C LEU A 46 44.77 -15.91 34.59
N ARG A 47 45.01 -15.26 35.75
CA ARG A 47 44.10 -14.27 36.35
C ARG A 47 44.57 -12.85 36.01
N GLY A 48 43.82 -12.12 35.19
CA GLY A 48 43.96 -10.67 34.97
C GLY A 48 42.82 -9.87 35.61
N ARG A 49 43.11 -8.76 36.29
CA ARG A 49 42.10 -8.00 37.07
C ARG A 49 41.32 -6.99 36.20
N GLY A 50 40.08 -7.36 35.89
CA GLY A 50 38.87 -6.53 36.03
C GLY A 50 38.86 -5.05 35.60
N ARG A 51 38.13 -4.77 34.52
CA ARG A 51 37.11 -3.70 34.51
C ARG A 51 35.77 -4.33 34.13
N ARG A 52 34.75 -4.23 34.99
CA ARG A 52 33.37 -4.53 34.60
C ARG A 52 32.83 -3.30 33.86
N MET A 53 32.68 -3.39 32.54
CA MET A 53 31.63 -2.58 31.89
C MET A 53 30.29 -3.14 32.36
N ALA A 54 29.38 -2.27 32.80
CA ALA A 54 27.99 -2.65 32.91
C ALA A 54 27.45 -2.79 31.48
N PHE A 55 27.03 -4.00 31.11
CA PHE A 55 26.10 -4.12 29.99
C PHE A 55 24.81 -3.46 30.42
N SER A 56 24.43 -2.36 29.76
CA SER A 56 23.05 -1.90 29.82
C SER A 56 22.15 -3.05 29.37
N ALA A 57 21.01 -3.24 30.03
CA ALA A 57 20.02 -4.18 29.53
C ALA A 57 19.61 -3.74 28.12
N ALA A 58 19.66 -4.66 27.15
CA ALA A 58 19.14 -4.38 25.83
C ALA A 58 17.64 -4.08 25.97
N ALA A 59 17.19 -2.93 25.46
CA ALA A 59 15.77 -2.65 25.36
C ALA A 59 15.10 -3.73 24.49
N PRO A 60 13.85 -4.15 24.80
CA PRO A 60 13.15 -5.13 23.99
C PRO A 60 13.03 -4.61 22.55
N SER A 61 13.37 -5.45 21.56
CA SER A 61 13.33 -5.04 20.16
C SER A 61 11.89 -4.85 19.70
N ARG A 62 11.52 -3.60 19.45
CA ARG A 62 10.21 -3.23 18.89
C ARG A 62 10.26 -3.27 17.37
N ALA A 63 9.47 -4.15 16.78
CA ALA A 63 9.22 -4.19 15.35
C ALA A 63 7.85 -3.55 15.08
N PHE A 64 7.83 -2.42 14.39
CA PHE A 64 6.58 -1.77 13.98
C PHE A 64 6.08 -2.41 12.68
N GLN A 65 4.80 -2.78 12.62
CA GLN A 65 4.17 -3.40 11.46
C GLN A 65 2.95 -2.58 11.02
N LEU A 66 2.97 -2.09 9.77
CA LEU A 66 1.77 -1.60 9.12
C LEU A 66 0.82 -2.77 8.82
N ARG A 67 -0.42 -2.68 9.30
CA ARG A 67 -1.48 -3.66 9.09
C ARG A 67 -2.68 -3.00 8.45
N LEU A 68 -3.04 -3.46 7.25
CA LEU A 68 -4.32 -3.14 6.64
C LEU A 68 -5.46 -3.97 7.27
N ASN A 69 -6.58 -3.33 7.58
CA ASN A 69 -7.85 -3.96 7.90
C ASN A 69 -8.57 -4.35 6.59
N PRO A 70 -8.76 -5.64 6.28
CA PRO A 70 -9.30 -6.10 5.00
C PRO A 70 -10.82 -5.85 4.82
N LEU A 71 -11.49 -5.22 5.79
CA LEU A 71 -12.90 -4.83 5.67
C LEU A 71 -13.06 -3.35 5.32
N THR A 72 -12.27 -2.48 5.97
CA THR A 72 -12.44 -1.02 5.96
C THR A 72 -11.33 -0.27 5.23
N GLY A 73 -10.19 -0.91 4.97
CA GLY A 73 -8.99 -0.25 4.47
C GLY A 73 -8.26 0.60 5.51
N ASP A 74 -8.55 0.44 6.81
CA ASP A 74 -7.78 1.11 7.88
C ASP A 74 -6.36 0.56 7.95
N SER A 75 -5.36 1.46 7.99
CA SER A 75 -3.95 1.12 8.19
C SER A 75 -3.50 1.43 9.62
N GLU A 76 -3.12 0.41 10.37
CA GLU A 76 -2.67 0.51 11.77
C GLU A 76 -1.18 0.16 11.89
N TRP A 77 -0.37 1.03 12.50
CA TRP A 77 1.03 0.74 12.85
C TRP A 77 1.11 0.03 14.20
N LEU A 78 1.03 -1.29 14.18
CA LEU A 78 1.14 -2.13 15.38
C LEU A 78 2.58 -2.19 15.90
N VAL A 79 2.74 -2.07 17.22
CA VAL A 79 4.00 -2.35 17.90
C VAL A 79 4.05 -3.85 18.21
N VAL A 80 5.06 -4.55 17.69
CA VAL A 80 5.36 -5.95 18.01
C VAL A 80 6.65 -5.97 18.82
N ASP A 81 6.54 -6.01 20.14
CA ASP A 81 7.69 -6.28 21.02
C ASP A 81 8.16 -7.73 20.80
N GLU A 82 9.39 -7.95 20.30
CA GLU A 82 9.99 -9.30 20.12
C GLU A 82 10.20 -10.04 21.46
N ALA A 83 9.91 -9.42 22.61
CA ALA A 83 10.21 -9.92 23.95
C ALA A 83 9.08 -10.72 24.62
N GLU A 84 7.82 -10.59 24.21
CA GLU A 84 6.70 -11.40 24.74
C GLU A 84 6.62 -12.78 24.06
N GLY A 85 7.78 -13.42 23.86
CA GLY A 85 7.93 -14.69 23.11
C GLY A 85 8.31 -15.91 23.95
N GLU A 86 8.59 -15.75 25.25
CA GLU A 86 9.07 -16.85 26.12
C GLU A 86 7.97 -17.57 26.92
N ASP A 87 6.71 -17.11 26.89
CA ASP A 87 5.59 -17.88 27.43
C ASP A 87 4.32 -17.78 26.56
N VAL A 88 3.53 -18.87 26.54
CA VAL A 88 2.27 -19.03 25.79
C VAL A 88 2.30 -18.72 24.27
N GLY A 89 3.10 -19.49 23.52
CA GLY A 89 2.80 -19.77 22.10
C GLY A 89 3.44 -18.86 21.05
N ALA A 90 4.77 -18.78 21.05
CA ALA A 90 5.56 -18.07 20.05
C ALA A 90 5.12 -18.34 18.59
N ALA A 91 4.83 -17.26 17.85
CA ALA A 91 4.48 -17.35 16.43
C ALA A 91 5.64 -17.97 15.63
N PRO A 92 5.40 -18.97 14.76
CA PRO A 92 6.47 -19.76 14.17
C PRO A 92 7.36 -18.95 13.21
N PRO A 93 8.61 -19.38 12.95
CA PRO A 93 9.51 -18.73 11.98
C PRO A 93 8.98 -18.62 10.53
N GLN A 94 7.87 -19.29 10.23
CA GLN A 94 7.12 -19.11 8.99
C GLN A 94 6.49 -17.71 8.90
N THR A 95 6.01 -17.15 10.01
CA THR A 95 5.31 -15.86 10.03
C THR A 95 6.24 -14.72 9.59
N GLN A 96 7.46 -14.61 10.15
CA GLN A 96 8.44 -13.60 9.69
C GLN A 96 8.85 -13.77 8.21
N ARG A 97 8.86 -15.00 7.69
CA ARG A 97 9.12 -15.24 6.25
C ARG A 97 7.95 -14.82 5.37
N GLN A 98 6.72 -15.02 5.84
CA GLN A 98 5.50 -14.57 5.16
C GLN A 98 5.37 -13.05 5.17
N LEU A 99 5.72 -12.37 6.27
CA LEU A 99 5.72 -10.90 6.34
C LEU A 99 6.63 -10.29 5.26
N LEU A 100 7.90 -10.71 5.17
CA LEU A 100 8.83 -10.19 4.16
C LEU A 100 8.36 -10.48 2.72
N ALA A 101 7.74 -11.65 2.48
CA ALA A 101 7.20 -12.02 1.18
C ALA A 101 5.95 -11.21 0.75
N ALA A 102 5.31 -10.51 1.68
CA ALA A 102 4.15 -9.64 1.43
C ALA A 102 4.52 -8.14 1.31
N THR A 103 5.81 -7.80 1.26
CA THR A 103 6.28 -6.41 1.14
C THR A 103 6.45 -5.94 -0.30
N SER A 104 6.33 -4.63 -0.51
CA SER A 104 6.62 -3.93 -1.76
C SER A 104 8.11 -3.90 -2.14
N TYR A 105 9.05 -4.29 -1.24
CA TYR A 105 10.49 -4.13 -1.47
C TYR A 105 11.01 -4.77 -2.77
N LEU A 106 10.46 -5.91 -3.20
CA LEU A 106 10.91 -6.54 -4.45
C LEU A 106 10.47 -5.75 -5.70
N ASP A 107 9.28 -5.15 -5.67
CA ASP A 107 8.77 -4.29 -6.75
C ASP A 107 9.56 -2.97 -6.80
N MET A 108 9.77 -2.33 -5.65
CA MET A 108 10.60 -1.11 -5.51
C MET A 108 12.05 -1.28 -5.98
N LEU A 109 12.61 -2.49 -5.83
CA LEU A 109 13.94 -2.84 -6.34
C LEU A 109 13.96 -3.09 -7.86
N ASN A 110 12.84 -3.53 -8.44
CA ASN A 110 12.71 -3.77 -9.88
C ASN A 110 12.29 -2.52 -10.67
N ASP A 111 11.73 -1.48 -10.03
CA ASP A 111 11.50 -0.18 -10.67
C ASP A 111 12.84 0.50 -11.01
N ALA A 112 13.32 0.18 -12.20
CA ALA A 112 14.58 0.69 -12.73
C ALA A 112 14.51 2.19 -13.05
N ALA A 113 13.32 2.77 -13.27
CA ALA A 113 13.15 4.19 -13.52
C ALA A 113 13.30 5.00 -12.23
N ARG A 114 12.60 4.63 -11.15
CA ARG A 114 12.77 5.13 -9.77
C ARG A 114 14.24 5.08 -9.37
N ASN A 115 14.87 3.91 -9.53
CA ASN A 115 16.25 3.68 -9.13
C ASN A 115 17.28 4.48 -9.96
N ARG A 116 17.05 4.70 -11.27
CA ARG A 116 17.89 5.61 -12.09
C ARG A 116 17.70 7.08 -11.70
N ALA A 117 16.46 7.50 -11.44
CA ALA A 117 16.13 8.88 -11.10
C ALA A 117 16.70 9.28 -9.73
N TYR A 118 16.47 8.46 -8.69
CA TYR A 118 17.08 8.66 -7.37
C TYR A 118 18.62 8.67 -7.44
N ARG A 119 19.25 7.76 -8.20
CA ARG A 119 20.72 7.75 -8.35
C ARG A 119 21.25 9.07 -8.88
N ARG A 120 20.68 9.57 -9.98
CA ARG A 120 21.10 10.85 -10.60
C ARG A 120 20.93 12.03 -9.65
N ALA A 121 19.86 12.04 -8.85
CA ALA A 121 19.59 13.13 -7.90
C ALA A 121 20.53 13.10 -6.70
N ILE A 122 20.84 11.91 -6.17
CA ILE A 122 21.86 11.71 -5.12
C ILE A 122 23.24 12.14 -5.62
N ASP A 123 23.62 11.76 -6.84
CA ASP A 123 24.89 12.18 -7.46
C ASP A 123 24.99 13.72 -7.63
N ALA A 124 23.87 14.40 -7.87
CA ALA A 124 23.81 15.86 -7.97
C ALA A 124 23.76 16.57 -6.59
N ALA A 125 23.13 15.94 -5.59
CA ALA A 125 23.01 16.49 -4.25
C ALA A 125 24.34 16.38 -3.47
N VAL A 126 25.02 15.24 -3.52
CA VAL A 126 26.26 14.96 -2.78
C VAL A 126 27.47 15.53 -3.54
N SER A 127 27.52 16.87 -3.61
CA SER A 127 28.54 17.63 -4.37
C SER A 127 29.74 18.10 -3.54
N ASP A 128 29.73 17.90 -2.21
CA ASP A 128 30.80 18.31 -1.30
C ASP A 128 31.43 17.06 -0.67
N PRO A 129 32.75 16.84 -0.78
CA PRO A 129 33.45 15.75 -0.09
C PRO A 129 33.35 15.79 1.45
N SER A 130 32.86 16.88 2.03
CA SER A 130 32.62 17.05 3.47
C SER A 130 31.18 16.71 3.88
N ALA A 131 30.30 16.40 2.92
CA ALA A 131 28.87 16.23 3.16
C ALA A 131 28.54 15.07 4.09
N ARG A 132 27.63 15.33 5.03
CA ARG A 132 27.01 14.34 5.91
C ARG A 132 25.63 14.03 5.34
N VAL A 133 25.45 12.81 4.86
CA VAL A 133 24.18 12.32 4.28
C VAL A 133 23.42 11.51 5.33
N LEU A 134 22.11 11.75 5.43
CA LEU A 134 21.19 10.95 6.24
C LEU A 134 20.13 10.29 5.34
N ASP A 135 20.09 8.96 5.34
CA ASP A 135 19.10 8.13 4.63
C ASP A 135 17.99 7.67 5.60
N ILE A 136 16.79 8.26 5.50
CA ILE A 136 15.64 7.92 6.35
C ILE A 136 14.70 6.97 5.60
N GLY A 137 14.44 5.80 6.18
CA GLY A 137 13.69 4.73 5.52
C GLY A 137 14.59 3.85 4.65
N ALA A 138 15.79 3.51 5.15
CA ALA A 138 16.86 2.95 4.33
C ALA A 138 16.49 1.62 3.62
N GLY A 139 15.51 0.86 4.12
CA GLY A 139 14.97 -0.34 3.47
C GLY A 139 16.03 -1.42 3.34
N THR A 140 16.52 -1.65 2.12
CA THR A 140 17.63 -2.56 1.79
C THR A 140 19.01 -1.90 1.78
N GLY A 141 19.09 -0.59 2.07
CA GLY A 141 20.29 0.24 1.97
C GLY A 141 20.63 0.68 0.55
N LEU A 142 19.68 0.62 -0.40
CA LEU A 142 19.96 0.99 -1.79
C LEU A 142 20.37 2.47 -1.92
N LEU A 143 19.60 3.38 -1.34
CA LEU A 143 19.87 4.82 -1.39
C LEU A 143 21.13 5.19 -0.59
N SER A 144 21.32 4.59 0.60
CA SER A 144 22.59 4.61 1.34
C SER A 144 23.81 4.24 0.49
N MET A 145 23.74 3.15 -0.29
CA MET A 145 24.84 2.72 -1.17
C MET A 145 25.05 3.66 -2.37
N MET A 146 24.00 4.29 -2.88
CA MET A 146 24.12 5.35 -3.88
C MET A 146 24.84 6.57 -3.29
N SER A 147 24.42 7.01 -2.09
CA SER A 147 24.99 8.16 -1.38
C SER A 147 26.46 7.97 -1.04
N ALA A 148 26.85 6.77 -0.60
CA ALA A 148 28.23 6.45 -0.30
C ALA A 148 29.11 6.41 -1.57
N ARG A 149 28.57 5.97 -2.72
CA ARG A 149 29.27 6.04 -4.03
C ARG A 149 29.39 7.47 -4.56
N ALA A 150 28.38 8.31 -4.36
CA ALA A 150 28.42 9.73 -4.73
C ALA A 150 29.48 10.47 -3.90
N LEU A 151 29.50 10.26 -2.58
CA LEU A 151 30.49 10.84 -1.66
C LEU A 151 31.92 10.38 -2.00
N GLU A 152 32.12 9.10 -2.32
CA GLU A 152 33.38 8.55 -2.81
C GLU A 152 33.82 9.22 -4.12
N ALA A 153 32.91 9.41 -5.08
CA ALA A 153 33.19 10.02 -6.38
C ALA A 153 33.62 11.50 -6.30
N VAL A 154 33.17 12.26 -5.29
CA VAL A 154 33.64 13.63 -5.03
C VAL A 154 34.90 13.71 -4.15
N GLY A 155 35.47 12.56 -3.75
CA GLY A 155 36.68 12.50 -2.91
C GLY A 155 36.41 12.70 -1.42
N GLY A 156 35.23 12.32 -0.94
CA GLY A 156 34.78 12.49 0.44
C GLY A 156 35.14 11.36 1.41
N GLU A 157 35.93 10.38 0.99
CA GLU A 157 36.39 9.29 1.88
C GLU A 157 37.15 9.85 3.09
N GLY A 158 36.70 9.52 4.30
CA GLY A 158 37.27 10.02 5.55
C GLY A 158 37.02 11.51 5.83
N ARG A 159 36.17 12.19 5.03
CA ARG A 159 35.83 13.62 5.18
C ARG A 159 34.34 13.86 5.40
N GLY A 160 33.49 13.21 4.61
CA GLY A 160 32.04 13.19 4.80
C GLY A 160 31.59 11.88 5.45
N SER A 161 30.28 11.68 5.55
CA SER A 161 29.72 10.43 6.09
C SER A 161 28.34 10.12 5.50
N VAL A 162 27.94 8.85 5.54
CA VAL A 162 26.57 8.40 5.26
C VAL A 162 26.05 7.69 6.50
N SER A 163 25.00 8.24 7.09
CA SER A 163 24.21 7.64 8.16
C SER A 163 22.86 7.19 7.61
N ALA A 164 22.31 6.12 8.17
CA ALA A 164 21.07 5.52 7.66
C ALA A 164 20.24 4.96 8.82
N CYS A 165 18.91 5.12 8.78
CA CYS A 165 18.02 4.51 9.75
C CYS A 165 16.94 3.64 9.10
N GLU A 166 16.66 2.52 9.76
CA GLU A 166 15.66 1.52 9.40
C GLU A 166 15.02 1.03 10.70
N SER A 167 13.69 1.11 10.82
CA SER A 167 12.96 0.78 12.05
C SER A 167 12.51 -0.69 12.09
N TYR A 168 12.34 -1.34 10.93
CA TYR A 168 11.91 -2.73 10.84
C TYR A 168 13.11 -3.67 10.91
N LEU A 169 13.27 -4.33 12.07
CA LEU A 169 14.47 -5.10 12.39
C LEU A 169 14.85 -6.20 11.37
N PRO A 170 13.93 -6.94 10.73
CA PRO A 170 14.27 -7.87 9.65
C PRO A 170 14.97 -7.20 8.45
N MET A 171 14.57 -5.97 8.09
CA MET A 171 15.21 -5.19 7.04
C MET A 171 16.54 -4.59 7.52
N GLY A 172 16.61 -4.06 8.74
CA GLY A 172 17.89 -3.67 9.35
C GLY A 172 18.90 -4.84 9.47
N LYS A 173 18.43 -6.08 9.67
CA LYS A 173 19.23 -7.31 9.63
C LYS A 173 19.66 -7.68 8.20
N LEU A 174 18.80 -7.46 7.19
CA LEU A 174 19.11 -7.66 5.76
C LEU A 174 20.15 -6.64 5.26
N THR A 175 19.96 -5.35 5.53
CA THR A 175 20.77 -4.24 5.01
C THR A 175 22.23 -4.32 5.43
N ARG A 176 22.53 -4.72 6.67
CA ARG A 176 23.92 -5.01 7.09
C ARG A 176 24.57 -6.09 6.22
N ARG A 177 23.82 -7.12 5.80
CA ARG A 177 24.31 -8.19 4.91
C ARG A 177 24.49 -7.69 3.47
N VAL A 178 23.59 -6.83 2.98
CA VAL A 178 23.69 -6.21 1.64
C VAL A 178 24.91 -5.26 1.58
N LEU A 179 25.09 -4.41 2.59
CA LEU A 179 26.25 -3.52 2.71
C LEU A 179 27.56 -4.31 2.76
N ARG A 180 27.63 -5.37 3.58
CA ARG A 180 28.81 -6.28 3.63
C ARG A 180 29.08 -6.94 2.29
N ALA A 181 28.05 -7.46 1.60
CA ALA A 181 28.19 -8.11 0.31
C ALA A 181 28.67 -7.15 -0.81
N ASN A 182 28.40 -5.84 -0.68
CA ASN A 182 28.89 -4.80 -1.58
C ASN A 182 30.24 -4.18 -1.14
N GLY A 183 30.83 -4.62 -0.03
CA GLY A 183 32.05 -4.01 0.54
C GLY A 183 31.85 -2.65 1.20
N MET A 184 30.60 -2.27 1.49
CA MET A 184 30.19 -0.93 1.95
C MET A 184 29.82 -0.88 3.44
N GLU A 185 30.03 -1.95 4.20
CA GLU A 185 29.72 -2.03 5.65
C GLU A 185 30.44 -0.97 6.48
N ASN A 186 31.64 -0.54 6.06
CA ASN A 186 32.39 0.55 6.70
C ASN A 186 32.13 1.94 6.08
N LYS A 187 31.29 2.04 5.02
CA LYS A 187 30.96 3.30 4.34
C LYS A 187 29.57 3.85 4.73
N VAL A 188 28.74 3.09 5.44
CA VAL A 188 27.38 3.48 5.86
C VAL A 188 27.14 3.11 7.34
N LYS A 189 26.83 4.11 8.17
CA LYS A 189 26.52 3.97 9.61
C LYS A 189 25.02 3.66 9.77
N LEU A 190 24.65 2.37 9.75
CA LEU A 190 23.24 1.92 9.84
C LEU A 190 22.75 1.76 11.29
N PHE A 191 21.76 2.54 11.66
CA PHE A 191 21.01 2.45 12.91
C PHE A 191 19.74 1.61 12.74
N HIS A 192 19.43 0.76 13.74
CA HIS A 192 18.10 0.14 13.85
C HIS A 192 17.27 1.00 14.81
N LYS A 193 16.60 2.00 14.25
CA LYS A 193 15.87 3.09 14.91
C LYS A 193 14.94 3.74 13.88
N ARG A 194 13.84 4.37 14.32
CA ARG A 194 13.11 5.40 13.55
C ARG A 194 13.92 6.70 13.53
N SER A 195 13.56 7.68 12.68
CA SER A 195 14.26 8.99 12.67
C SER A 195 14.03 9.79 13.96
N ASP A 196 12.83 9.70 14.54
CA ASP A 196 12.44 10.34 15.81
C ASP A 196 13.07 9.68 17.05
N GLU A 197 13.81 8.58 16.88
CA GLU A 197 14.68 8.00 17.90
C GLU A 197 16.15 8.41 17.73
N LEU A 198 16.56 9.09 16.65
CA LEU A 198 17.95 9.51 16.45
C LEU A 198 18.26 10.82 17.19
N GLU A 199 19.41 10.87 17.87
CA GLU A 199 19.89 12.09 18.52
C GLU A 199 21.25 12.58 17.96
N VAL A 200 21.34 13.89 17.72
CA VAL A 200 22.60 14.57 17.39
C VAL A 200 23.45 14.70 18.65
N GLY A 201 24.70 14.23 18.58
CA GLY A 201 25.59 14.03 19.73
C GLY A 201 25.56 12.61 20.30
N VAL A 202 24.67 11.73 19.82
CA VAL A 202 24.56 10.33 20.26
C VAL A 202 24.75 9.36 19.08
N GLU A 203 23.83 9.38 18.11
CA GLU A 203 23.97 8.62 16.86
C GLU A 203 24.67 9.42 15.77
N LEU A 204 24.23 10.66 15.57
CA LEU A 204 24.76 11.55 14.53
C LEU A 204 25.77 12.51 15.16
N ASP A 205 27.00 12.53 14.66
CA ASP A 205 28.08 13.33 15.26
C ASP A 205 27.83 14.86 15.10
N SER A 206 26.95 15.25 14.18
CA SER A 206 26.40 16.59 13.93
C SER A 206 25.18 16.49 12.99
N PRO A 207 24.37 17.56 12.80
CA PRO A 207 23.24 17.55 11.86
C PRO A 207 23.69 17.33 10.41
N ALA A 208 22.85 16.68 9.60
CA ALA A 208 23.17 16.29 8.22
C ALA A 208 22.97 17.43 7.20
N ASP A 209 23.82 17.45 6.17
CA ASP A 209 23.80 18.42 5.06
C ASP A 209 22.84 18.01 3.93
N VAL A 210 22.68 16.69 3.77
CA VAL A 210 21.87 16.08 2.72
C VAL A 210 20.90 15.08 3.34
N LEU A 211 19.60 15.33 3.22
CA LEU A 211 18.57 14.32 3.46
C LEU A 211 18.36 13.49 2.18
N VAL A 212 18.33 12.18 2.33
CA VAL A 212 17.79 11.25 1.34
C VAL A 212 16.66 10.48 2.00
N SER A 213 15.53 10.33 1.33
CA SER A 213 14.43 9.53 1.87
C SER A 213 13.48 9.03 0.78
N GLU A 214 12.91 7.87 1.04
CA GLU A 214 11.78 7.32 0.31
C GLU A 214 10.92 6.55 1.32
N ILE A 215 9.87 7.24 1.80
CA ILE A 215 8.83 6.75 2.71
C ILE A 215 7.47 7.23 2.17
N LEU A 216 7.22 6.91 0.91
CA LEU A 216 6.10 7.45 0.13
C LEU A 216 5.15 6.33 -0.27
N ASP A 217 3.85 6.56 -0.12
CA ASP A 217 2.82 5.64 -0.57
C ASP A 217 2.08 6.19 -1.83
N SER A 218 0.99 5.55 -2.23
CA SER A 218 0.18 6.02 -3.36
C SER A 218 -0.52 7.38 -3.07
N GLU A 219 -0.87 7.66 -1.81
CA GLU A 219 -1.41 8.95 -1.34
C GLU A 219 -0.31 9.99 -1.01
N LEU A 220 0.98 9.65 -1.19
CA LEU A 220 2.19 10.41 -0.80
C LEU A 220 2.44 10.50 0.72
N LEU A 221 1.38 10.56 1.54
CA LEU A 221 1.49 10.88 2.98
C LEU A 221 1.35 9.68 3.93
N GLY A 222 0.82 8.53 3.46
CA GLY A 222 0.36 7.42 4.29
C GLY A 222 1.45 6.74 5.14
N GLU A 223 2.70 6.78 4.68
CA GLU A 223 3.86 6.27 5.41
C GLU A 223 4.46 7.28 6.41
N GLY A 224 3.80 8.42 6.65
CA GLY A 224 4.19 9.38 7.69
C GLY A 224 5.24 10.39 7.23
N LEU A 225 5.17 10.82 5.96
CA LEU A 225 6.09 11.79 5.36
C LEU A 225 6.18 13.10 6.17
N ILE A 226 5.03 13.72 6.49
CA ILE A 226 4.99 15.01 7.18
C ILE A 226 5.63 14.96 8.57
N PRO A 227 5.23 14.07 9.51
CA PRO A 227 5.86 14.03 10.83
C PRO A 227 7.36 13.67 10.77
N THR A 228 7.78 12.84 9.80
CA THR A 228 9.20 12.53 9.58
C THR A 228 9.99 13.76 9.15
N LEU A 229 9.52 14.51 8.14
CA LEU A 229 10.18 15.74 7.69
C LEU A 229 10.18 16.82 8.79
N GLN A 230 9.10 16.95 9.56
CA GLN A 230 9.03 17.86 10.68
C GLN A 230 10.13 17.57 11.72
N GLN A 231 10.23 16.32 12.18
CA GLN A 231 11.25 15.93 13.16
C GLN A 231 12.68 16.02 12.60
N ALA A 232 12.89 15.68 11.32
CA ALA A 232 14.19 15.81 10.68
C ALA A 232 14.66 17.27 10.63
N HIS A 233 13.80 18.21 10.23
CA HIS A 233 14.10 19.65 10.23
C HIS A 233 14.26 20.23 11.64
N ASP A 234 13.50 19.75 12.63
CA ASP A 234 13.58 20.24 14.00
C ASP A 234 14.85 19.78 14.75
N SER A 235 15.42 18.60 14.40
CA SER A 235 16.46 17.95 15.22
C SER A 235 17.65 17.32 14.48
N LEU A 236 17.55 16.98 13.19
CA LEU A 236 18.54 16.13 12.49
C LEU A 236 19.29 16.83 11.35
N LEU A 237 18.76 17.92 10.79
CA LEU A 237 19.29 18.57 9.59
C LEU A 237 19.96 19.93 9.88
N VAL A 238 20.86 20.35 9.00
CA VAL A 238 21.32 21.75 8.97
C VAL A 238 20.21 22.68 8.47
N LYS A 239 20.34 23.99 8.71
CA LYS A 239 19.48 24.98 8.04
C LYS A 239 19.73 24.97 6.54
N ASN A 240 18.66 24.98 5.75
CA ASN A 240 18.68 24.88 4.28
C ASN A 240 19.39 23.60 3.79
N PRO A 241 18.94 22.40 4.22
CA PRO A 241 19.56 21.15 3.80
C PRO A 241 19.28 20.90 2.31
N LYS A 242 20.18 20.17 1.64
CA LYS A 242 19.81 19.56 0.34
C LYS A 242 18.94 18.36 0.61
N THR A 243 17.93 18.10 -0.23
CA THR A 243 17.06 16.93 -0.06
C THR A 243 16.86 16.18 -1.37
N VAL A 244 16.76 14.85 -1.28
CA VAL A 244 16.32 13.97 -2.37
C VAL A 244 15.17 13.08 -1.83
N PRO A 245 13.92 13.27 -2.28
CA PRO A 245 13.49 14.25 -3.29
C PRO A 245 13.63 15.70 -2.82
N TYR A 246 13.63 16.63 -3.78
CA TYR A 246 13.60 18.06 -3.49
C TYR A 246 12.17 18.53 -3.19
N ARG A 247 11.18 18.04 -3.96
CA ARG A 247 9.79 18.49 -3.86
C ARG A 247 8.82 17.44 -4.38
N ALA A 248 7.67 17.31 -3.74
CA ALA A 248 6.55 16.48 -4.21
C ALA A 248 5.34 17.36 -4.53
N THR A 249 4.65 17.04 -5.63
CA THR A 249 3.43 17.72 -6.06
C THR A 249 2.32 16.69 -6.29
N THR A 250 1.20 16.83 -5.59
CA THR A 250 0.01 15.99 -5.82
C THR A 250 -0.92 16.64 -6.85
N TYR A 251 -1.57 15.80 -7.65
CA TYR A 251 -2.49 16.18 -8.71
C TYR A 251 -3.78 15.39 -8.60
N GLY A 252 -4.87 15.93 -9.15
CA GLY A 252 -6.14 15.26 -9.31
C GLY A 252 -6.75 15.51 -10.69
N GLN A 253 -7.70 14.66 -11.10
CA GLN A 253 -8.50 14.82 -12.31
C GLN A 253 -9.93 14.30 -12.05
N LEU A 254 -10.95 15.03 -12.49
CA LEU A 254 -12.35 14.62 -12.35
C LEU A 254 -12.70 13.59 -13.42
N VAL A 255 -13.36 12.50 -13.04
CA VAL A 255 -13.73 11.42 -13.98
C VAL A 255 -15.18 10.95 -13.84
N GLU A 256 -15.78 10.63 -14.98
CA GLU A 256 -16.94 9.77 -15.12
C GLU A 256 -16.44 8.36 -15.42
N SER A 257 -16.87 7.37 -14.64
CA SER A 257 -16.58 5.95 -14.92
C SER A 257 -17.67 5.07 -14.34
N PRO A 258 -18.49 4.40 -15.17
CA PRO A 258 -19.48 3.44 -14.69
C PRO A 258 -18.84 2.24 -13.99
N PHE A 259 -17.63 1.84 -14.39
CA PHE A 259 -16.87 0.78 -13.70
C PHE A 259 -16.51 1.18 -12.27
N LEU A 260 -15.88 2.35 -12.06
CA LEU A 260 -15.58 2.83 -10.71
C LEU A 260 -16.87 3.01 -9.89
N TRP A 261 -17.95 3.51 -10.50
CA TRP A 261 -19.22 3.74 -9.79
C TRP A 261 -19.86 2.46 -9.25
N LYS A 262 -19.72 1.32 -9.94
CA LYS A 262 -20.15 0.01 -9.42
C LYS A 262 -19.45 -0.39 -8.12
N MET A 263 -18.24 0.14 -7.87
CA MET A 263 -17.51 -0.10 -6.62
C MET A 263 -17.95 0.83 -5.48
N HIS A 264 -18.92 1.73 -5.73
CA HIS A 264 -19.47 2.68 -4.77
C HIS A 264 -20.97 2.50 -4.52
N ASP A 265 -21.77 2.42 -5.59
CA ASP A 265 -23.24 2.45 -5.54
C ASP A 265 -23.85 1.05 -5.41
N LEU A 266 -23.79 0.50 -4.19
CA LEU A 266 -24.35 -0.82 -3.89
C LEU A 266 -25.87 -0.90 -4.18
N HIS A 267 -26.60 0.15 -3.79
CA HIS A 267 -28.06 0.20 -3.88
C HIS A 267 -28.54 0.13 -5.34
N SER A 268 -28.00 0.97 -6.24
CA SER A 268 -28.38 0.92 -7.66
C SER A 268 -27.93 -0.38 -8.33
N ASN A 269 -26.84 -1.01 -7.87
CA ASN A 269 -26.40 -2.31 -8.38
C ASN A 269 -27.36 -3.44 -7.97
N GLU A 270 -27.61 -3.63 -6.67
CA GLU A 270 -28.37 -4.79 -6.18
C GLU A 270 -29.85 -4.76 -6.55
N ALA A 271 -30.41 -3.57 -6.85
CA ALA A 271 -31.73 -3.43 -7.46
C ALA A 271 -31.90 -4.26 -8.75
N ASN A 272 -30.80 -4.56 -9.46
CA ASN A 272 -30.80 -5.41 -10.66
C ASN A 272 -30.60 -6.92 -10.36
N ALA A 273 -30.28 -7.30 -9.12
CA ALA A 273 -30.06 -8.71 -8.74
C ALA A 273 -31.37 -9.48 -8.59
N ALA A 274 -32.43 -8.81 -8.13
CA ALA A 274 -33.80 -9.35 -7.97
C ALA A 274 -33.89 -10.70 -7.22
N ASP A 275 -32.95 -10.98 -6.32
CA ASP A 275 -32.80 -12.26 -5.63
C ASP A 275 -33.58 -12.38 -4.29
N GLY A 276 -34.12 -11.27 -3.80
CA GLY A 276 -34.86 -11.19 -2.54
C GLY A 276 -34.01 -10.89 -1.31
N VAL A 277 -32.71 -10.58 -1.47
CA VAL A 277 -31.81 -10.14 -0.40
C VAL A 277 -31.44 -8.67 -0.61
N TRP A 278 -31.67 -7.83 0.40
CA TRP A 278 -31.45 -6.39 0.33
C TRP A 278 -30.42 -5.94 1.36
N LEU A 279 -29.24 -5.55 0.90
CA LEU A 279 -28.14 -5.05 1.73
C LEU A 279 -28.30 -3.55 2.03
N THR A 280 -28.93 -2.83 1.11
CA THR A 280 -29.22 -1.40 1.12
C THR A 280 -30.68 -1.17 0.73
N PRO A 281 -31.65 -1.51 1.61
CA PRO A 281 -33.08 -1.35 1.32
C PRO A 281 -33.50 0.09 0.98
N ASP A 282 -34.67 0.26 0.35
CA ASP A 282 -35.25 1.59 0.07
C ASP A 282 -35.33 2.47 1.33
N GLY A 283 -34.85 3.72 1.24
CA GLY A 283 -34.72 4.63 2.38
C GLY A 283 -33.56 4.31 3.34
N MET A 284 -32.71 3.34 2.99
CA MET A 284 -31.48 2.94 3.67
C MET A 284 -30.30 2.86 2.69
N GLU A 285 -30.30 3.67 1.62
CA GLU A 285 -29.35 3.61 0.51
C GLU A 285 -27.88 3.76 0.98
N ASN A 286 -27.67 4.51 2.06
CA ASN A 286 -26.37 4.77 2.67
C ASN A 286 -26.10 3.93 3.94
N ILE A 287 -26.83 2.83 4.20
CA ILE A 287 -26.57 1.98 5.38
C ILE A 287 -25.28 1.16 5.23
N VAL A 288 -24.90 0.87 3.98
CA VAL A 288 -23.57 0.35 3.63
C VAL A 288 -22.97 1.29 2.59
N SER A 289 -21.73 1.76 2.79
CA SER A 289 -21.02 2.58 1.79
C SER A 289 -19.55 2.24 1.69
N VAL A 290 -18.88 2.79 0.67
CA VAL A 290 -17.42 2.88 0.65
C VAL A 290 -16.96 3.81 1.77
N LYS A 291 -15.83 3.50 2.41
CA LYS A 291 -15.17 4.42 3.35
C LYS A 291 -14.66 5.66 2.60
N LEU A 292 -15.01 6.86 3.08
CA LEU A 292 -14.57 8.13 2.52
C LEU A 292 -13.06 8.37 2.80
N GLN A 293 -12.22 7.83 1.93
CA GLN A 293 -10.76 7.96 1.91
C GLN A 293 -10.25 7.81 0.47
N GLN A 294 -8.95 7.99 0.24
CA GLN A 294 -8.32 7.54 -1.00
C GLN A 294 -8.15 6.02 -1.01
N HIS A 295 -8.43 5.39 -2.15
CA HIS A 295 -8.24 3.96 -2.38
C HIS A 295 -7.20 3.73 -3.47
N ALA A 296 -6.08 3.07 -3.14
CA ALA A 296 -4.96 2.89 -4.04
C ALA A 296 -5.26 1.82 -5.12
N MET A 297 -5.44 2.25 -6.37
CA MET A 297 -5.92 1.43 -7.48
C MET A 297 -5.07 1.57 -8.75
N GLN A 298 -4.85 0.44 -9.42
CA GLN A 298 -4.28 0.41 -10.77
C GLN A 298 -5.32 0.93 -11.77
N CYS A 299 -5.30 2.23 -12.03
CA CYS A 299 -6.24 2.87 -12.97
C CYS A 299 -5.81 2.81 -14.45
N ASP A 300 -4.53 2.54 -14.78
CA ASP A 300 -4.06 2.41 -16.17
C ASP A 300 -4.82 1.31 -16.97
N PRO A 301 -5.17 0.14 -16.39
CA PRO A 301 -6.04 -0.85 -17.05
C PRO A 301 -7.51 -0.45 -17.21
N LEU A 302 -7.95 0.68 -16.65
CA LEU A 302 -9.33 1.19 -16.72
C LEU A 302 -9.48 2.37 -17.69
N GLU A 303 -8.46 2.66 -18.50
CA GLU A 303 -8.41 3.79 -19.43
C GLU A 303 -9.62 3.85 -20.39
N ASP A 304 -10.09 2.72 -20.91
CA ASP A 304 -11.28 2.63 -21.78
C ASP A 304 -12.62 2.78 -21.02
N GLU A 305 -12.62 2.59 -19.69
CA GLU A 305 -13.78 2.72 -18.78
C GLU A 305 -13.80 4.09 -18.06
N ILE A 306 -12.86 5.00 -18.39
CA ILE A 306 -12.66 6.30 -17.75
C ILE A 306 -12.85 7.43 -18.76
N ARG A 307 -13.80 8.32 -18.48
CA ARG A 307 -14.04 9.54 -19.25
C ARG A 307 -13.62 10.76 -18.43
N LEU A 308 -12.67 11.51 -18.98
CA LEU A 308 -12.07 12.67 -18.32
C LEU A 308 -13.03 13.88 -18.37
N LEU A 309 -13.41 14.41 -17.21
CA LEU A 309 -14.31 15.56 -17.06
C LEU A 309 -13.59 16.87 -16.71
N SER A 310 -12.28 16.83 -16.45
CA SER A 310 -11.44 18.01 -16.31
C SER A 310 -10.05 17.78 -16.92
N GLU A 311 -9.30 18.86 -17.14
CA GLU A 311 -7.84 18.78 -17.17
C GLU A 311 -7.30 18.38 -15.77
N PRO A 312 -6.08 17.84 -15.66
CA PRO A 312 -5.39 17.66 -14.39
C PRO A 312 -5.20 18.99 -13.65
N PHE A 313 -5.44 18.99 -12.34
CA PHE A 313 -5.24 20.14 -11.46
C PHE A 313 -4.24 19.82 -10.35
N LYS A 314 -3.40 20.81 -9.98
CA LYS A 314 -2.50 20.71 -8.83
C LYS A 314 -3.31 20.78 -7.53
N VAL A 315 -3.01 19.91 -6.58
CA VAL A 315 -3.70 19.79 -5.29
C VAL A 315 -2.86 20.38 -4.16
N PHE A 316 -1.70 19.77 -3.87
CA PHE A 316 -0.73 20.25 -2.88
C PHE A 316 0.69 20.19 -3.43
N GLU A 317 1.56 21.02 -2.86
CA GLU A 317 3.00 21.03 -3.11
C GLU A 317 3.74 20.99 -1.77
N PHE A 318 4.74 20.12 -1.66
CA PHE A 318 5.54 19.89 -0.47
C PHE A 318 7.01 20.04 -0.87
N ASP A 319 7.65 21.12 -0.42
CA ASP A 319 9.11 21.26 -0.54
C ASP A 319 9.78 20.54 0.62
N PHE A 320 10.77 19.71 0.33
CA PHE A 320 11.45 18.89 1.35
C PHE A 320 12.57 19.67 2.03
N SER A 321 13.05 20.77 1.44
CA SER A 321 14.04 21.66 2.05
C SER A 321 13.47 22.61 3.12
N GLU A 322 12.14 22.62 3.27
CA GLU A 322 11.40 23.34 4.33
C GLU A 322 10.68 22.39 5.29
N ARG A 323 10.40 22.85 6.51
CA ARG A 323 9.63 22.11 7.52
C ARG A 323 8.12 22.18 7.18
N PRO A 324 7.45 21.09 6.80
CA PRO A 324 6.07 21.16 6.33
C PRO A 324 5.06 21.47 7.44
N GLU A 325 3.92 22.07 7.06
CA GLU A 325 2.76 22.27 7.93
C GLU A 325 2.04 20.93 8.23
N SER A 326 1.52 20.77 9.45
CA SER A 326 0.84 19.53 9.88
C SER A 326 -0.52 19.30 9.21
N GLN A 327 -1.12 20.35 8.66
CA GLN A 327 -2.38 20.33 7.91
C GLN A 327 -2.47 21.58 7.03
N ARG A 328 -3.13 21.47 5.86
CA ARG A 328 -3.47 22.61 5.00
C ARG A 328 -4.85 22.38 4.35
N GLU A 329 -5.54 23.47 4.01
CA GLU A 329 -6.71 23.48 3.14
C GLU A 329 -6.40 24.29 1.88
N ASN A 330 -6.80 23.80 0.71
CA ASN A 330 -6.69 24.48 -0.58
C ASN A 330 -8.05 24.49 -1.27
N LYS A 331 -8.44 25.64 -1.84
CA LYS A 331 -9.69 25.82 -2.59
C LYS A 331 -9.37 25.94 -4.08
N ILE A 332 -9.51 24.82 -4.77
CA ILE A 332 -9.17 24.65 -6.18
C ILE A 332 -10.41 25.02 -7.02
N THR A 333 -10.20 25.75 -8.11
CA THR A 333 -11.23 26.09 -9.09
C THR A 333 -10.99 25.26 -10.34
N ILE A 334 -11.94 24.39 -10.69
CA ILE A 334 -11.80 23.41 -11.78
C ILE A 334 -12.80 23.77 -12.86
N LYS A 335 -12.36 23.86 -14.12
CA LYS A 335 -13.25 23.98 -15.28
C LYS A 335 -13.46 22.62 -15.94
N THR A 336 -14.71 22.28 -16.24
CA THR A 336 -15.05 20.99 -16.85
C THR A 336 -14.85 20.97 -18.37
N THR A 337 -14.46 19.82 -18.90
CA THR A 337 -14.15 19.62 -20.33
C THR A 337 -15.33 19.06 -21.15
N GLY A 338 -16.35 18.49 -20.49
CA GLY A 338 -17.54 17.90 -21.12
C GLY A 338 -18.70 17.70 -20.14
N ASP A 339 -19.88 17.41 -20.66
CA ASP A 339 -21.09 17.10 -19.88
C ASP A 339 -21.07 15.66 -19.35
N GLY A 340 -21.42 15.42 -18.09
CA GLY A 340 -21.40 14.07 -17.50
C GLY A 340 -21.72 14.06 -16.01
N CYS A 341 -21.31 13.00 -15.31
CA CYS A 341 -21.36 12.89 -13.86
C CYS A 341 -19.96 12.57 -13.29
N VAL A 342 -19.46 13.40 -12.39
CA VAL A 342 -18.23 13.10 -11.65
C VAL A 342 -18.56 11.99 -10.66
N HIS A 343 -17.96 10.81 -10.90
CA HIS A 343 -18.08 9.62 -10.06
C HIS A 343 -16.90 9.50 -9.08
N ALA A 344 -15.75 10.02 -9.48
CA ALA A 344 -14.54 10.03 -8.67
C ALA A 344 -13.58 11.16 -9.05
N ILE A 345 -12.62 11.40 -8.17
CA ILE A 345 -11.36 12.08 -8.47
C ILE A 345 -10.28 11.00 -8.52
N ILE A 346 -9.53 10.92 -9.63
CA ILE A 346 -8.30 10.14 -9.69
C ILE A 346 -7.14 11.07 -9.35
N SER A 347 -6.33 10.70 -8.37
CA SER A 347 -5.17 11.46 -7.90
C SER A 347 -3.87 10.65 -7.97
N TRP A 348 -2.77 11.39 -8.09
CA TRP A 348 -1.40 10.87 -8.20
C TRP A 348 -0.40 11.96 -7.79
N TRP A 349 0.89 11.70 -7.92
CA TRP A 349 1.92 12.67 -7.61
C TRP A 349 3.11 12.67 -8.60
N VAL A 350 3.90 13.73 -8.50
CA VAL A 350 5.17 13.94 -9.23
C VAL A 350 6.22 14.34 -8.22
N LEU A 351 7.35 13.61 -8.20
CA LEU A 351 8.54 14.00 -7.48
C LEU A 351 9.45 14.80 -8.42
N GLN A 352 9.83 15.99 -7.98
CA GLN A 352 11.05 16.66 -8.42
C GLN A 352 12.17 16.20 -7.48
N LEU A 353 13.15 15.47 -8.02
CA LEU A 353 14.19 14.84 -7.22
C LEU A 353 15.40 15.76 -6.99
N ASP A 354 15.59 16.79 -7.83
CA ASP A 354 16.68 17.77 -7.75
C ASP A 354 16.19 19.23 -7.70
N SER A 355 16.93 20.10 -7.03
CA SER A 355 16.58 21.53 -6.92
C SER A 355 16.66 22.31 -8.24
N ALA A 356 17.34 21.77 -9.26
CA ALA A 356 17.39 22.37 -10.60
C ALA A 356 16.19 21.99 -11.50
N GLY A 357 15.34 21.04 -11.08
CA GLY A 357 14.17 20.62 -11.86
C GLY A 357 14.53 19.90 -13.15
N SER A 358 15.54 19.03 -13.12
CA SER A 358 16.05 18.26 -14.25
C SER A 358 15.82 16.74 -14.12
N ILE A 359 15.33 16.29 -12.97
CA ILE A 359 15.09 14.89 -12.62
C ILE A 359 13.71 14.77 -11.98
N PHE A 360 12.79 14.13 -12.68
CA PHE A 360 11.44 13.85 -12.19
C PHE A 360 11.13 12.35 -12.23
N TYR A 361 10.35 11.89 -11.25
CA TYR A 361 9.62 10.62 -11.28
C TYR A 361 8.13 10.92 -11.10
N SER A 362 7.25 10.14 -11.73
CA SER A 362 5.81 10.38 -11.65
C SER A 362 5.00 9.09 -11.52
N THR A 363 3.99 9.14 -10.65
CA THR A 363 2.93 8.12 -10.56
C THR A 363 1.74 8.44 -11.47
N ALA A 364 1.87 9.38 -12.42
CA ALA A 364 0.76 9.80 -13.29
C ALA A 364 0.23 8.68 -14.22
N PRO A 365 -1.10 8.64 -14.46
CA PRO A 365 -1.71 7.64 -15.32
C PRO A 365 -1.32 7.81 -16.78
N LYS A 366 -1.41 6.71 -17.53
CA LYS A 366 -0.97 6.58 -18.92
C LYS A 366 -1.57 7.66 -19.84
N TRP A 367 -2.86 7.95 -19.72
CA TRP A 367 -3.52 8.99 -20.53
C TRP A 367 -2.95 10.40 -20.27
N VAL A 368 -2.54 10.71 -19.03
CA VAL A 368 -1.87 11.98 -18.69
C VAL A 368 -0.47 12.01 -19.28
N ARG A 369 0.31 10.91 -19.16
CA ARG A 369 1.67 10.82 -19.72
C ARG A 369 1.70 10.93 -21.25
N GLN A 370 0.69 10.40 -21.94
CA GLN A 370 0.55 10.50 -23.40
C GLN A 370 -0.01 11.85 -23.87
N SER A 371 -0.60 12.64 -22.98
CA SER A 371 -1.15 13.96 -23.32
C SER A 371 -0.06 15.01 -23.56
N SER A 372 -0.35 16.01 -24.39
CA SER A 372 0.57 17.11 -24.67
C SER A 372 0.39 18.31 -23.73
N ILE A 373 -0.08 18.08 -22.49
CA ILE A 373 -0.27 19.12 -21.47
C ILE A 373 1.07 19.80 -21.17
N LYS A 374 1.08 21.12 -21.23
CA LYS A 374 2.31 21.93 -21.17
C LYS A 374 2.89 22.09 -19.77
N ASP A 375 2.05 21.95 -18.75
CA ASP A 375 2.34 22.36 -17.38
C ASP A 375 2.67 21.18 -16.44
N LEU A 376 2.75 19.96 -16.99
CA LEU A 376 3.19 18.75 -16.29
C LEU A 376 4.68 18.47 -16.56
N PRO A 377 5.51 18.25 -15.53
CA PRO A 377 6.93 17.94 -15.72
C PRO A 377 7.12 16.63 -16.49
N ARG A 378 7.91 16.69 -17.58
CA ARG A 378 8.28 15.49 -18.34
C ARG A 378 9.37 14.72 -17.59
N CYS A 379 9.08 13.47 -17.24
CA CYS A 379 10.11 12.53 -16.82
C CYS A 379 11.12 12.33 -17.97
N ALA A 380 12.41 12.49 -17.69
CA ALA A 380 13.46 12.47 -18.70
C ALA A 380 13.77 11.07 -19.28
N ASP A 381 12.99 10.06 -18.89
CA ASP A 381 13.15 8.65 -19.18
C ASP A 381 11.72 8.06 -19.23
N ASP A 382 11.02 8.32 -20.34
CA ASP A 382 9.55 8.20 -20.48
C ASP A 382 9.02 6.75 -20.42
N THR A 383 9.93 5.79 -20.33
CA THR A 383 9.63 4.40 -19.96
C THR A 383 9.37 4.31 -18.44
N LYS A 384 8.22 4.83 -17.98
CA LYS A 384 7.69 4.37 -16.68
C LYS A 384 7.21 2.94 -16.85
N ASP A 385 8.05 2.00 -16.44
CA ASP A 385 7.69 0.58 -16.31
C ASP A 385 6.54 0.44 -15.29
N TRP A 386 5.79 -0.67 -15.38
CA TRP A 386 4.71 -0.94 -14.44
C TRP A 386 5.26 -1.23 -13.04
N CYS A 387 4.58 -0.70 -12.03
CA CYS A 387 4.88 -0.87 -10.61
C CYS A 387 3.59 -1.05 -9.82
N ASP A 388 3.65 -1.76 -8.69
CA ASP A 388 2.52 -1.99 -7.78
C ASP A 388 2.71 -1.36 -6.40
N HIS A 389 3.94 -1.06 -5.98
CA HIS A 389 4.22 -0.32 -4.74
C HIS A 389 3.59 1.08 -4.75
N TRP A 390 3.58 1.74 -5.91
CA TRP A 390 2.90 3.00 -6.13
C TRP A 390 1.82 2.87 -7.21
N LYS A 391 0.60 3.20 -6.84
CA LYS A 391 -0.61 3.20 -7.67
C LYS A 391 -1.14 4.62 -7.83
N HIS A 392 -2.22 4.77 -8.57
CA HIS A 392 -3.09 5.95 -8.50
C HIS A 392 -4.00 5.82 -7.28
N CYS A 393 -4.60 6.91 -6.84
CA CYS A 393 -5.61 6.90 -5.79
C CYS A 393 -6.98 7.34 -6.33
N VAL A 394 -8.03 6.63 -5.93
CA VAL A 394 -9.42 6.93 -6.29
C VAL A 394 -10.13 7.48 -5.06
N TRP A 395 -10.70 8.68 -5.18
CA TRP A 395 -11.62 9.26 -4.21
C TRP A 395 -13.02 9.32 -4.81
N PHE A 396 -13.95 8.53 -4.27
CA PHE A 396 -15.33 8.50 -4.75
C PHE A 396 -16.11 9.75 -4.32
N THR A 397 -16.94 10.28 -5.20
CA THR A 397 -17.90 11.34 -4.87
C THR A 397 -19.08 10.76 -4.10
N GLN A 398 -19.46 11.40 -2.99
CA GLN A 398 -20.61 11.00 -2.17
C GLN A 398 -21.94 11.07 -2.95
N GLY A 399 -22.96 10.35 -2.44
CA GLY A 399 -24.32 10.40 -2.98
C GLY A 399 -24.44 9.70 -4.34
N ARG A 400 -25.07 10.35 -5.31
CA ARG A 400 -25.33 9.82 -6.67
C ARG A 400 -24.30 10.31 -7.72
N GLY A 401 -23.12 10.73 -7.27
CA GLY A 401 -22.16 11.48 -8.07
C GLY A 401 -22.58 12.95 -8.24
N ALA A 402 -21.68 13.76 -8.82
CA ALA A 402 -21.94 15.17 -9.08
C ALA A 402 -22.19 15.43 -10.58
N PRO A 403 -23.42 15.73 -11.02
CA PRO A 403 -23.71 16.04 -12.41
C PRO A 403 -23.08 17.37 -12.84
N VAL A 404 -22.49 17.40 -14.02
CA VAL A 404 -21.77 18.55 -14.57
C VAL A 404 -22.12 18.79 -16.03
N MET A 405 -22.15 20.07 -16.41
CA MET A 405 -22.16 20.50 -17.80
C MET A 405 -20.75 20.85 -18.26
N LYS A 406 -20.51 20.86 -19.56
CA LYS A 406 -19.28 21.34 -20.18
C LYS A 406 -19.05 22.83 -19.87
N ASP A 407 -17.77 23.22 -19.75
CA ASP A 407 -17.33 24.59 -19.49
C ASP A 407 -17.79 25.18 -18.13
N GLN A 408 -18.46 24.38 -17.29
CA GLN A 408 -18.88 24.72 -15.93
C GLN A 408 -17.65 24.90 -15.02
N THR A 409 -17.73 25.89 -14.13
CA THR A 409 -16.74 26.11 -13.08
C THR A 409 -17.22 25.44 -11.79
N LEU A 410 -16.42 24.51 -11.28
CA LEU A 410 -16.61 23.84 -9.99
C LEU A 410 -15.59 24.37 -8.99
N SER A 411 -15.92 24.27 -7.70
CA SER A 411 -14.95 24.50 -6.63
C SER A 411 -14.75 23.22 -5.83
N LEU A 412 -13.49 22.86 -5.63
CA LEU A 412 -13.07 21.70 -4.86
C LEU A 412 -12.29 22.19 -3.65
N ARG A 413 -12.74 21.83 -2.45
CA ARG A 413 -11.90 21.86 -1.25
C ARG A 413 -11.06 20.59 -1.24
N ALA A 414 -9.75 20.75 -1.22
CA ALA A 414 -8.83 19.70 -0.81
C ALA A 414 -8.26 20.07 0.57
N SER A 415 -8.13 19.11 1.48
CA SER A 415 -7.42 19.31 2.74
C SER A 415 -6.50 18.12 3.03
N HIS A 416 -5.45 18.34 3.82
CA HIS A 416 -4.60 17.24 4.28
C HIS A 416 -4.33 17.35 5.77
N ASN A 417 -4.06 16.21 6.40
CA ASN A 417 -3.53 16.08 7.75
C ASN A 417 -2.08 15.56 7.68
N LEU A 418 -1.60 14.85 8.71
CA LEU A 418 -0.26 14.27 8.76
C LEU A 418 -0.04 13.07 7.81
N THR A 419 -1.10 12.33 7.45
CA THR A 419 -1.02 11.04 6.76
C THR A 419 -2.03 10.84 5.63
N SER A 420 -3.02 11.71 5.43
CA SER A 420 -3.95 11.60 4.29
C SER A 420 -4.45 12.96 3.75
N ILE A 421 -4.95 12.92 2.51
CA ILE A 421 -5.50 14.02 1.71
C ILE A 421 -6.97 13.71 1.40
N SER A 422 -7.88 14.60 1.76
CA SER A 422 -9.31 14.47 1.51
C SER A 422 -9.86 15.53 0.56
N TYR A 423 -10.98 15.19 -0.08
CA TYR A 423 -11.61 16.01 -1.11
C TYR A 423 -13.11 16.22 -0.84
N GLN A 424 -13.55 17.48 -0.92
CA GLN A 424 -14.96 17.88 -0.83
C GLN A 424 -15.31 18.78 -2.02
N LEU A 425 -16.13 18.29 -2.94
CA LEU A 425 -16.69 19.12 -4.00
C LEU A 425 -17.72 20.08 -3.39
N LEU A 426 -17.59 21.38 -3.69
CA LEU A 426 -18.43 22.43 -3.12
C LEU A 426 -19.52 22.80 -4.13
N ASN A 427 -20.62 22.05 -4.12
CA ASN A 427 -21.81 22.37 -4.90
C ASN A 427 -22.53 23.60 -4.32
N PRO A 428 -23.10 24.50 -5.14
CA PRO A 428 -23.85 25.67 -4.66
C PRO A 428 -25.14 25.34 -3.89
N ASN A 429 -25.68 24.13 -4.07
CA ASN A 429 -27.01 23.73 -3.60
C ASN A 429 -26.99 22.67 -2.48
N ASP A 430 -25.83 22.10 -2.14
CA ASP A 430 -25.76 21.07 -1.08
C ASP A 430 -25.57 21.73 0.29
N GLU A 431 -26.56 21.58 1.16
CA GLU A 431 -26.29 21.61 2.59
C GLU A 431 -25.31 20.49 2.92
N ALA A 432 -24.18 20.82 3.56
CA ALA A 432 -23.08 19.88 3.74
C ALA A 432 -23.57 18.62 4.46
N CYS A 433 -23.44 17.45 3.81
CA CYS A 433 -23.86 16.15 4.32
C CYS A 433 -22.97 15.61 5.47
N ASN A 434 -22.69 16.43 6.48
CA ASN A 434 -22.28 16.00 7.82
C ASN A 434 -23.47 15.37 8.57
N GLY A 435 -24.16 14.41 7.92
CA GLY A 435 -25.03 13.50 8.63
C GLY A 435 -24.16 12.62 9.51
N ASN A 436 -24.31 12.73 10.83
CA ASN A 436 -23.66 11.81 11.77
C ASN A 436 -24.01 10.38 11.36
N LEU A 437 -22.99 9.60 10.98
CA LEU A 437 -23.17 8.21 10.59
C LEU A 437 -23.83 7.45 11.74
N LYS A 438 -25.00 6.89 11.46
CA LYS A 438 -25.81 6.15 12.44
C LYS A 438 -25.07 4.90 12.93
N ALA A 439 -25.48 4.36 14.08
CA ALA A 439 -24.83 3.18 14.67
C ALA A 439 -25.00 1.88 13.85
N ASP A 440 -25.96 1.84 12.92
CA ASP A 440 -26.22 0.76 11.96
C ASP A 440 -25.37 0.86 10.67
N HIS A 441 -24.66 1.98 10.45
CA HIS A 441 -23.91 2.23 9.23
C HIS A 441 -22.59 1.44 9.17
N LEU A 442 -22.38 0.75 8.04
CA LEU A 442 -21.16 0.00 7.73
C LEU A 442 -20.36 0.68 6.61
N THR A 443 -19.07 0.94 6.85
CA THR A 443 -18.11 1.26 5.80
C THR A 443 -17.36 0.01 5.36
N LEU A 444 -17.26 -0.20 4.04
CA LEU A 444 -16.54 -1.31 3.42
C LEU A 444 -15.52 -0.82 2.38
N LEU A 445 -14.61 -1.72 1.98
CA LEU A 445 -13.74 -1.54 0.81
C LEU A 445 -14.53 -1.55 -0.51
N PRO A 446 -14.10 -0.79 -1.55
CA PRO A 446 -14.79 -0.72 -2.84
C PRO A 446 -14.97 -2.08 -3.53
N GLU A 447 -14.00 -2.98 -3.38
CA GLU A 447 -14.04 -4.32 -3.96
C GLU A 447 -15.11 -5.21 -3.29
N ARG A 448 -15.37 -5.00 -2.00
CA ARG A 448 -16.44 -5.69 -1.25
C ARG A 448 -17.82 -5.16 -1.64
N ILE A 449 -17.94 -3.85 -1.91
CA ILE A 449 -19.14 -3.23 -2.48
C ILE A 449 -19.42 -3.77 -3.88
N ALA A 450 -18.41 -3.79 -4.76
CA ALA A 450 -18.51 -4.32 -6.12
C ALA A 450 -18.98 -5.79 -6.12
N LEU A 451 -18.37 -6.63 -5.26
CA LEU A 451 -18.73 -8.04 -5.09
C LEU A 451 -20.20 -8.22 -4.65
N TYR A 452 -20.67 -7.38 -3.73
CA TYR A 452 -22.05 -7.39 -3.24
C TYR A 452 -23.07 -6.81 -4.24
N GLY A 453 -22.62 -6.07 -5.25
CA GLY A 453 -23.42 -5.64 -6.40
C GLY A 453 -23.42 -6.64 -7.57
N ASP A 454 -22.54 -7.63 -7.59
CA ASP A 454 -22.38 -8.54 -8.74
C ASP A 454 -23.47 -9.62 -8.79
N ILE A 455 -24.36 -9.49 -9.79
CA ILE A 455 -25.51 -10.37 -10.00
C ILE A 455 -25.12 -11.84 -10.27
N TYR A 456 -23.94 -12.09 -10.87
CA TYR A 456 -23.49 -13.44 -11.21
C TYR A 456 -22.89 -14.15 -9.99
N TRP A 457 -22.10 -13.43 -9.19
CA TRP A 457 -21.58 -13.91 -7.91
C TRP A 457 -22.71 -14.20 -6.91
N ARG A 458 -23.67 -13.28 -6.78
CA ARG A 458 -24.88 -13.48 -5.96
C ARG A 458 -25.64 -14.73 -6.43
N SER A 459 -25.96 -14.82 -7.72
CA SER A 459 -26.66 -15.98 -8.32
C SER A 459 -25.94 -17.30 -8.05
N ALA A 460 -24.61 -17.36 -8.23
CA ALA A 460 -23.82 -18.55 -7.97
C ALA A 460 -23.86 -18.99 -6.49
N LEU A 461 -23.75 -18.04 -5.54
CA LEU A 461 -23.87 -18.34 -4.11
C LEU A 461 -25.28 -18.80 -3.74
N ILE A 462 -26.32 -18.15 -4.26
CA ILE A 462 -27.72 -18.54 -4.03
C ILE A 462 -27.95 -19.98 -4.49
N THR A 463 -27.45 -20.37 -5.67
CA THR A 463 -27.54 -21.73 -6.17
C THR A 463 -26.75 -22.72 -5.30
N ALA A 464 -25.51 -22.40 -4.93
CA ALA A 464 -24.69 -23.27 -4.08
C ALA A 464 -25.33 -23.52 -2.70
N ILE A 465 -25.86 -22.48 -2.07
CA ILE A 465 -26.50 -22.56 -0.75
C ILE A 465 -27.86 -23.28 -0.84
N LYS A 466 -28.68 -23.00 -1.87
CA LYS A 466 -29.93 -23.76 -2.10
C LYS A 466 -29.67 -25.26 -2.25
N ASN A 467 -28.61 -25.66 -2.95
CA ASN A 467 -28.24 -27.07 -3.09
C ASN A 467 -27.82 -27.68 -1.74
N ALA A 468 -26.93 -27.01 -0.99
CA ALA A 468 -26.49 -27.47 0.33
C ALA A 468 -27.63 -27.58 1.36
N LEU A 469 -28.62 -26.68 1.29
CA LEU A 469 -29.85 -26.70 2.10
C LEU A 469 -30.95 -27.65 1.57
N SER A 470 -30.77 -28.25 0.40
CA SER A 470 -31.69 -29.26 -0.15
C SER A 470 -31.30 -30.67 0.27
N ASP A 471 -29.99 -30.97 0.32
CA ASP A 471 -29.47 -32.28 0.74
C ASP A 471 -29.63 -32.54 2.25
N ARG A 472 -29.83 -31.49 3.06
CA ARG A 472 -30.00 -31.55 4.52
C ARG A 472 -30.91 -30.42 5.00
N SER A 473 -31.72 -30.68 6.03
CA SER A 473 -32.37 -29.64 6.82
C SER A 473 -31.52 -29.33 8.07
N PRO A 474 -30.53 -28.41 8.02
CA PRO A 474 -29.73 -28.07 9.19
C PRO A 474 -30.60 -27.42 10.28
N GLN A 475 -30.27 -27.68 11.55
CA GLN A 475 -30.82 -26.90 12.67
C GLN A 475 -29.97 -25.65 12.97
N THR A 476 -28.74 -25.62 12.48
CA THR A 476 -27.81 -24.51 12.70
C THR A 476 -26.85 -24.39 11.51
N CYS A 477 -26.61 -23.16 11.06
CA CYS A 477 -25.61 -22.80 10.05
C CYS A 477 -24.62 -21.77 10.64
N ILE A 478 -23.35 -21.79 10.22
CA ILE A 478 -22.35 -20.79 10.63
C ILE A 478 -21.89 -20.00 9.39
N VAL A 479 -21.90 -18.67 9.50
CA VAL A 479 -21.20 -17.76 8.57
C VAL A 479 -19.86 -17.39 9.20
N ALA A 480 -18.79 -17.96 8.64
CA ALA A 480 -17.46 -18.01 9.26
C ALA A 480 -16.57 -16.77 9.02
N ASP A 481 -17.11 -15.71 8.43
CA ASP A 481 -16.43 -14.46 8.11
C ASP A 481 -17.28 -13.23 8.50
N ASP A 482 -16.98 -12.07 7.90
CA ASP A 482 -17.73 -10.82 7.99
C ASP A 482 -18.67 -10.64 6.77
N SER A 483 -19.32 -11.70 6.28
CA SER A 483 -20.25 -11.62 5.15
C SER A 483 -21.69 -11.37 5.57
N ILE A 484 -22.08 -10.09 5.53
CA ILE A 484 -23.47 -9.65 5.68
C ILE A 484 -24.39 -10.32 4.64
N PHE A 485 -23.94 -10.50 3.40
CA PHE A 485 -24.74 -11.16 2.36
C PHE A 485 -25.02 -12.63 2.69
N LEU A 486 -24.02 -13.39 3.17
CA LEU A 486 -24.23 -14.79 3.55
C LEU A 486 -25.16 -14.93 4.77
N ALA A 487 -25.03 -14.05 5.77
CA ALA A 487 -25.90 -14.07 6.95
C ALA A 487 -27.38 -13.82 6.58
N LEU A 488 -27.64 -12.86 5.71
CA LEU A 488 -28.99 -12.53 5.22
C LEU A 488 -29.53 -13.64 4.31
N LEU A 489 -28.72 -14.12 3.37
CA LEU A 489 -29.13 -15.14 2.41
C LEU A 489 -29.48 -16.48 3.06
N VAL A 490 -28.70 -16.95 4.04
CA VAL A 490 -29.00 -18.20 4.75
C VAL A 490 -30.27 -18.05 5.60
N SER A 491 -30.47 -16.90 6.26
CA SER A 491 -31.67 -16.61 7.06
C SER A 491 -32.94 -16.54 6.20
N SER A 492 -32.84 -15.96 5.00
CA SER A 492 -33.93 -15.90 4.01
C SER A 492 -34.26 -17.28 3.42
N LEU A 493 -33.24 -18.08 3.09
CA LEU A 493 -33.42 -19.41 2.49
C LEU A 493 -33.81 -20.51 3.49
N SER A 494 -33.53 -20.35 4.78
CA SER A 494 -33.91 -21.33 5.82
C SER A 494 -34.44 -20.67 7.10
N PRO A 495 -35.69 -20.16 7.10
CA PRO A 495 -36.30 -19.54 8.29
C PRO A 495 -36.49 -20.47 9.50
N SER A 496 -36.27 -21.78 9.35
CA SER A 496 -36.27 -22.76 10.45
C SER A 496 -34.87 -23.07 11.01
N SER A 497 -33.80 -22.56 10.39
CA SER A 497 -32.42 -22.70 10.86
C SER A 497 -32.04 -21.58 11.82
N LYS A 498 -31.25 -21.91 12.86
CA LYS A 498 -30.48 -20.88 13.59
C LYS A 498 -29.23 -20.51 12.77
N VAL A 499 -29.00 -19.23 12.54
CA VAL A 499 -27.79 -18.72 11.87
C VAL A 499 -26.84 -18.15 12.91
N ILE A 500 -25.57 -18.54 12.82
CA ILE A 500 -24.49 -18.04 13.67
C ILE A 500 -23.57 -17.18 12.80
N ALA A 501 -23.67 -15.86 12.94
CA ALA A 501 -22.82 -14.90 12.23
C ALA A 501 -21.58 -14.58 13.09
N MET A 502 -20.40 -14.98 12.63
CA MET A 502 -19.19 -14.84 13.44
C MET A 502 -18.68 -13.40 13.51
N PHE A 503 -18.70 -12.68 12.39
CA PHE A 503 -18.41 -11.23 12.30
C PHE A 503 -17.17 -10.77 13.13
N PRO A 504 -15.98 -11.38 12.96
CA PRO A 504 -14.81 -11.08 13.79
C PRO A 504 -14.29 -9.63 13.66
N GLY A 505 -14.57 -8.94 12.56
CA GLY A 505 -14.26 -7.53 12.35
C GLY A 505 -15.46 -6.59 12.57
N LEU A 506 -16.65 -6.95 12.07
CA LEU A 506 -17.86 -6.12 12.18
C LEU A 506 -18.47 -6.12 13.58
N ARG A 507 -18.40 -7.25 14.30
CA ARG A 507 -18.88 -7.43 15.68
C ARG A 507 -20.29 -6.83 15.89
N ASP A 508 -20.46 -6.01 16.92
CA ASP A 508 -21.72 -5.38 17.32
C ASP A 508 -22.28 -4.42 16.25
N LYS A 509 -21.43 -3.82 15.40
CA LYS A 509 -21.91 -3.05 14.25
C LYS A 509 -22.60 -3.95 13.23
N GLY A 510 -22.05 -5.13 12.98
CA GLY A 510 -22.68 -6.14 12.14
C GLY A 510 -24.02 -6.62 12.70
N ALA A 511 -24.13 -6.82 14.02
CA ALA A 511 -25.41 -7.10 14.68
C ALA A 511 -26.42 -5.95 14.53
N THR A 512 -25.97 -4.71 14.73
CA THR A 512 -26.81 -3.50 14.61
C THR A 512 -27.32 -3.30 13.19
N TYR A 513 -26.46 -3.52 12.18
CA TYR A 513 -26.82 -3.53 10.77
C TYR A 513 -27.87 -4.61 10.45
N LEU A 514 -27.65 -5.86 10.89
CA LEU A 514 -28.60 -6.96 10.64
C LEU A 514 -29.97 -6.64 11.25
N GLN A 515 -30.00 -6.08 12.46
CA GLN A 515 -31.22 -5.64 13.14
C GLN A 515 -31.97 -4.55 12.36
N ALA A 516 -31.27 -3.65 11.67
CA ALA A 516 -31.88 -2.60 10.85
C ALA A 516 -32.49 -3.15 9.55
N VAL A 517 -31.79 -4.01 8.82
CA VAL A 517 -32.26 -4.58 7.53
C VAL A 517 -33.20 -5.78 7.68
N ALA A 518 -33.39 -6.31 8.90
CA ALA A 518 -34.19 -7.51 9.18
C ALA A 518 -35.59 -7.49 8.57
N LYS A 519 -36.30 -6.36 8.73
CA LYS A 519 -37.67 -6.19 8.21
C LYS A 519 -37.73 -6.25 6.68
N ALA A 520 -36.73 -5.70 5.99
CA ALA A 520 -36.68 -5.70 4.52
C ALA A 520 -36.36 -7.09 3.94
N ASN A 521 -35.64 -7.91 4.71
CA ASN A 521 -35.21 -9.26 4.33
C ASN A 521 -36.12 -10.38 4.89
N ASN A 522 -37.24 -10.02 5.56
CA ASN A 522 -38.27 -10.94 6.07
C ASN A 522 -37.79 -12.03 7.03
N PHE A 523 -36.78 -11.75 7.88
CA PHE A 523 -36.31 -12.67 8.94
C PHE A 523 -36.45 -12.04 10.34
N SER A 524 -36.41 -12.86 11.39
CA SER A 524 -36.35 -12.40 12.79
C SER A 524 -34.93 -12.47 13.34
N MET A 525 -34.52 -11.47 14.13
CA MET A 525 -33.24 -11.52 14.83
C MET A 525 -33.13 -12.68 15.84
N ASP A 526 -34.25 -13.28 16.28
CA ASP A 526 -34.24 -14.52 17.08
C ASP A 526 -33.56 -15.69 16.34
N GLN A 527 -33.52 -15.65 15.01
CA GLN A 527 -32.87 -16.64 14.17
C GLN A 527 -31.35 -16.42 14.08
N ILE A 528 -30.83 -15.20 14.32
CA ILE A 528 -29.41 -14.87 14.13
C ILE A 528 -28.70 -14.57 15.45
N GLN A 529 -27.74 -15.42 15.82
CA GLN A 529 -26.77 -15.15 16.88
C GLN A 529 -25.50 -14.54 16.27
N VAL A 530 -25.12 -13.33 16.70
CA VAL A 530 -23.82 -12.74 16.38
C VAL A 530 -22.82 -13.04 17.49
N ILE A 531 -21.59 -13.45 17.15
CA ILE A 531 -20.57 -13.86 18.15
C ILE A 531 -19.41 -12.85 18.28
N GLY A 532 -19.03 -12.15 17.21
CA GLY A 532 -17.91 -11.20 17.21
C GLY A 532 -16.51 -11.82 17.32
N LYS A 533 -16.37 -13.14 17.14
CA LYS A 533 -15.12 -13.91 17.34
C LYS A 533 -14.60 -14.54 16.05
N ARG A 534 -13.29 -14.80 16.00
CA ARG A 534 -12.63 -15.58 14.92
C ARG A 534 -12.83 -17.09 15.13
N ALA A 535 -12.74 -17.87 14.05
CA ALA A 535 -12.92 -19.33 14.07
C ALA A 535 -12.02 -20.03 15.12
N ALA A 536 -10.75 -19.63 15.19
CA ALA A 536 -9.77 -20.15 16.16
C ALA A 536 -10.00 -19.69 17.62
N SER A 537 -11.09 -18.97 17.89
CA SER A 537 -11.45 -18.43 19.21
C SER A 537 -12.87 -18.79 19.65
N LEU A 538 -13.55 -19.67 18.91
CA LEU A 538 -14.85 -20.23 19.30
C LEU A 538 -14.67 -21.28 20.40
N SER A 539 -15.48 -21.22 21.46
CA SER A 539 -15.65 -22.32 22.41
C SER A 539 -16.77 -23.28 21.99
N THR A 540 -16.92 -24.39 22.71
CA THR A 540 -18.13 -25.23 22.62
C THR A 540 -19.39 -24.50 23.04
N ASP A 541 -19.24 -23.50 23.90
CA ASP A 541 -20.33 -22.85 24.63
C ASP A 541 -20.92 -21.72 23.76
N ASP A 542 -20.06 -21.06 22.98
CA ASP A 542 -20.43 -20.17 21.87
C ASP A 542 -21.38 -20.85 20.85
N LEU A 543 -21.30 -22.18 20.74
CA LEU A 543 -22.11 -23.03 19.85
C LEU A 543 -23.22 -23.81 20.58
N GLU A 544 -23.54 -23.47 21.84
CA GLU A 544 -24.54 -24.16 22.68
C GLU A 544 -24.29 -25.69 22.80
N HIS A 545 -23.01 -26.10 22.75
CA HIS A 545 -22.53 -27.49 22.65
C HIS A 545 -23.04 -28.29 21.44
N LYS A 546 -23.62 -27.65 20.43
CA LYS A 546 -24.14 -28.29 19.22
C LYS A 546 -23.01 -28.61 18.24
N LYS A 547 -23.03 -29.82 17.66
CA LYS A 547 -22.20 -30.16 16.50
C LYS A 547 -22.82 -29.56 15.24
N VAL A 548 -22.23 -28.48 14.74
CA VAL A 548 -22.63 -27.86 13.46
C VAL A 548 -21.90 -28.55 12.30
N CYS A 549 -22.57 -28.74 11.17
CA CYS A 549 -21.90 -29.08 9.91
C CYS A 549 -21.49 -27.77 9.22
N CYS A 550 -20.22 -27.67 8.85
CA CYS A 550 -19.75 -26.67 7.89
C CYS A 550 -20.04 -27.12 6.45
#